data_AF-A0A969Z536-F1
#
_entry.id   AF-A0A969Z536-F1
#
_cell.length_a   1.000
_cell.length_b   1.000
_cell.length_c   1.000
_cell.angle_alpha   90.00
_cell.angle_beta   90.00
_cell.angle_gamma   90.00
#
_symmetry.space_group_name_H-M   'P 1'
#
loop_
_entity.id
_entity.type
_entity.pdbx_description
1 polymer ?
#
loop_
_entity_poly.entity_id
_entity_poly.type
_entity_poly.pdbx_seq_one_letter_code
_entity_poly.pdbx_strand_id
1 'polypeptide(L)'
;MKRKGFTLVELLAVIIILGFIALLIMPVVTSVINNSQKDSFKASAYGLKKTAEMKYMNLEKEGNAKKLILYYNDGVETSNIEGEYLEYEGEKPNNGYVVINEEGKIAFAIHDGKYCAQKSYYQSEVTVSTKSIDNCDIPFECGQVFIDVRDGEEYKTVQIDDQCWMA
;
A
#
# COMPACT_ATOMS: atom_id res chain seq x y z
N MET A 1 -34.64 51.75 -21.24
CA MET A 1 -33.31 51.09 -21.08
C MET A 1 -33.07 50.15 -22.26
N LYS A 2 -32.04 50.36 -23.09
CA LYS A 2 -31.67 49.40 -24.13
C LYS A 2 -30.98 48.20 -23.47
N ARG A 3 -31.61 47.02 -23.53
CA ARG A 3 -30.99 45.76 -23.10
C ARG A 3 -30.08 45.28 -24.23
N LYS A 4 -28.76 45.29 -24.02
CA LYS A 4 -27.81 44.59 -24.89
C LYS A 4 -27.83 43.12 -24.49
N GLY A 5 -28.33 42.25 -25.36
CA GLY A 5 -28.21 40.80 -25.21
C GLY A 5 -26.85 40.33 -25.69
N PHE A 6 -26.36 39.22 -25.14
CA PHE A 6 -25.21 38.50 -25.67
C PHE A 6 -25.51 38.00 -27.09
N THR A 7 -24.57 38.17 -28.01
CA THR A 7 -24.66 37.55 -29.34
C THR A 7 -24.19 36.08 -29.27
N LEU A 8 -24.73 35.24 -30.15
CA LEU A 8 -24.34 33.83 -30.23
C LEU A 8 -22.84 33.66 -30.57
N VAL A 9 -22.28 34.58 -31.35
CA VAL A 9 -20.87 34.55 -31.76
C VAL A 9 -19.95 34.84 -30.58
N GLU A 10 -20.31 35.81 -29.73
CA GLU A 10 -19.56 36.10 -28.50
C GLU A 10 -19.57 34.91 -27.54
N LEU A 11 -20.73 34.25 -27.38
CA LEU A 11 -20.85 33.07 -26.54
C LEU A 11 -20.01 31.90 -27.08
N LEU A 12 -20.04 31.69 -28.40
CA LEU A 12 -19.26 30.64 -29.06
C LEU A 12 -17.75 30.85 -28.88
N ALA A 13 -17.26 32.08 -29.06
CA ALA A 13 -15.85 32.42 -28.87
C ALA A 13 -15.38 32.09 -27.45
N VAL A 14 -16.20 32.39 -26.43
CA VAL A 14 -15.88 32.08 -25.03
C VAL A 14 -15.79 30.59 -24.77
N ILE A 15 -16.74 29.79 -25.27
CA ILE A 15 -16.75 28.33 -25.06
C ILE A 15 -15.54 27.68 -25.74
N ILE A 16 -15.14 28.14 -26.94
CA ILE A 16 -13.95 27.64 -27.63
C ILE A 16 -12.70 27.91 -26.78
N ILE A 17 -12.54 29.13 -26.26
CA ILE A 17 -11.38 29.49 -25.43
C ILE A 17 -11.35 28.65 -24.14
N LEU A 18 -12.49 28.49 -23.46
CA LEU A 18 -12.58 27.66 -22.25
C LEU A 18 -12.29 26.19 -22.53
N GLY A 19 -12.74 25.66 -23.67
CA GLY A 19 -12.46 24.28 -24.09
C GLY A 19 -10.97 24.03 -24.32
N PHE A 20 -10.27 24.97 -24.97
CA PHE A 20 -8.82 24.88 -25.16
C PHE A 20 -8.06 24.91 -23.82
N ILE A 21 -8.43 25.80 -22.90
CA ILE A 21 -7.79 25.89 -21.58
C ILE A 21 -8.04 24.59 -20.79
N ALA A 22 -9.26 24.07 -20.79
CA ALA A 22 -9.62 22.84 -20.09
C ALA A 22 -8.78 21.64 -20.59
N LEU A 23 -8.56 21.52 -21.90
CA LEU A 23 -7.77 20.44 -22.49
C LEU A 23 -6.32 20.40 -21.98
N LEU A 24 -5.70 21.56 -21.76
CA LEU A 24 -4.35 21.64 -21.20
C LEU A 24 -4.30 21.27 -19.71
N ILE A 25 -5.37 21.57 -18.96
CA ILE A 25 -5.43 21.37 -17.52
C ILE A 25 -5.72 19.91 -17.13
N MET A 26 -6.49 19.17 -17.94
CA MET A 26 -6.88 17.78 -17.66
C MET A 26 -5.72 16.86 -17.22
N PRO A 27 -4.58 16.75 -17.95
CA PRO A 27 -3.50 15.85 -17.54
C PRO A 27 -2.88 16.22 -16.18
N VAL A 28 -2.81 17.52 -15.87
CA VAL A 28 -2.28 18.01 -14.59
C VAL A 28 -3.21 17.61 -13.44
N VAL A 29 -4.52 17.79 -13.62
CA VAL A 29 -5.52 17.41 -12.61
C VAL A 29 -5.45 15.90 -12.33
N THR A 30 -5.40 15.07 -13.37
CA THR A 30 -5.27 13.61 -13.18
C THR A 30 -3.97 13.23 -12.48
N SER A 31 -2.85 13.90 -12.78
CA SER A 31 -1.58 13.64 -12.10
C SER A 31 -1.63 14.01 -10.62
N VAL A 32 -2.24 15.15 -10.27
CA VAL A 32 -2.41 15.57 -8.87
C VAL A 32 -3.31 14.59 -8.12
N ILE A 33 -4.40 14.15 -8.74
CA ILE A 33 -5.29 13.13 -8.15
C ILE A 33 -4.52 11.82 -7.91
N ASN A 34 -3.75 11.36 -8.89
CA ASN A 34 -2.97 10.12 -8.75
C ASN A 34 -1.94 10.22 -7.62
N ASN A 35 -1.20 11.33 -7.52
CA ASN A 35 -0.24 11.55 -6.45
C ASN A 35 -0.92 11.62 -5.08
N SER A 36 -2.04 12.34 -4.99
CA SER A 36 -2.84 12.43 -3.77
C SER A 36 -3.34 11.04 -3.31
N GLN A 37 -3.86 10.22 -4.23
CA GLN A 37 -4.26 8.84 -3.93
C GLN A 37 -3.05 8.00 -3.46
N LYS A 38 -1.91 8.13 -4.13
CA LYS A 38 -0.69 7.41 -3.77
C LYS A 38 -0.20 7.78 -2.36
N ASP A 39 -0.21 9.07 -2.03
CA ASP A 39 0.21 9.58 -0.73
C ASP A 39 -0.79 9.18 0.37
N SER A 40 -2.08 9.21 0.07
CA SER A 40 -3.14 8.72 0.97
C SER A 40 -2.93 7.24 1.28
N PHE A 41 -2.68 6.41 0.25
CA PHE A 41 -2.43 4.99 0.46
C PHE A 41 -1.12 4.73 1.22
N LYS A 42 -0.07 5.52 0.96
CA LYS A 42 1.17 5.48 1.75
C LYS A 42 0.90 5.79 3.23
N ALA A 43 0.05 6.78 3.53
CA ALA A 43 -0.35 7.12 4.89
C ALA A 43 -1.13 5.97 5.55
N SER A 44 -2.09 5.35 4.84
CA SER A 44 -2.81 4.16 5.32
C SER A 44 -1.86 3.01 5.64
N ALA A 45 -0.86 2.76 4.80
CA ALA A 45 0.16 1.74 5.03
C ALA A 45 1.00 2.01 6.29
N TYR A 46 1.34 3.27 6.57
CA TYR A 46 1.98 3.65 7.83
C TYR A 46 1.04 3.49 9.05
N GLY A 47 -0.24 3.78 8.89
CA GLY A 47 -1.27 3.51 9.90
C GLY A 47 -1.33 2.03 10.23
N LEU A 48 -1.38 1.17 9.21
CA LEU A 48 -1.39 -0.28 9.36
C LEU A 48 -0.13 -0.79 10.07
N LYS A 49 1.06 -0.28 9.69
CA LYS A 49 2.31 -0.56 10.40
C LYS A 49 2.18 -0.24 11.88
N LYS A 50 1.69 0.95 12.23
CA LYS A 50 1.54 1.38 13.63
C LYS A 50 0.57 0.49 14.39
N THR A 51 -0.56 0.10 13.79
CA THR A 51 -1.50 -0.86 14.40
C THR A 51 -0.85 -2.22 14.63
N ALA A 52 -0.07 -2.72 13.67
CA ALA A 52 0.68 -3.97 13.83
C ALA A 52 1.70 -3.87 14.99
N GLU A 53 2.42 -2.75 15.13
CA GLU A 53 3.33 -2.51 16.27
C GLU A 53 2.58 -2.54 17.60
N MET A 54 1.45 -1.85 17.69
CA MET A 54 0.62 -1.84 18.89
C MET A 54 0.06 -3.24 19.22
N LYS A 55 -0.33 -4.00 18.20
CA LYS A 55 -0.83 -5.37 18.37
C LYS A 55 0.25 -6.28 18.96
N TYR A 56 1.47 -6.22 18.42
CA TYR A 56 2.60 -6.96 18.96
C TYR A 56 2.87 -6.61 20.42
N MET A 57 2.91 -5.31 20.76
CA MET A 57 3.12 -4.86 22.15
C MET A 57 2.06 -5.40 23.12
N ASN A 58 0.81 -5.55 22.67
CA ASN A 58 -0.25 -6.13 23.50
C ASN A 58 -0.05 -7.64 23.69
N LEU A 59 0.25 -8.38 22.61
CA LEU A 59 0.53 -9.81 22.68
C LEU A 59 1.76 -10.12 23.54
N GLU A 60 2.81 -9.28 23.46
CA GLU A 60 4.01 -9.41 24.30
C GLU A 60 3.69 -9.23 25.79
N LYS A 61 2.88 -8.23 26.15
CA LYS A 61 2.44 -8.01 27.55
C LYS A 61 1.63 -9.18 28.10
N GLU A 62 0.87 -9.85 27.26
CA GLU A 62 0.08 -11.03 27.63
C GLU A 62 0.92 -12.31 27.69
N GLY A 63 2.21 -12.25 27.34
CA GLY A 63 3.08 -13.43 27.24
C GLY A 63 2.75 -14.32 26.03
N ASN A 64 2.00 -13.80 25.07
CA ASN A 64 1.52 -14.49 23.87
C ASN A 64 2.18 -13.98 22.58
N ALA A 65 3.32 -13.30 22.68
CA ALA A 65 4.09 -12.88 21.51
C ALA A 65 4.43 -14.10 20.64
N LYS A 66 3.84 -14.14 19.45
CA LYS A 66 4.02 -15.18 18.43
C LYS A 66 4.03 -14.51 17.06
N LYS A 67 4.56 -15.22 16.08
CA LYS A 67 4.46 -14.84 14.68
C LYS A 67 2.99 -14.69 14.26
N LEU A 68 2.61 -13.49 13.83
CA LEU A 68 1.28 -13.17 13.34
C LEU A 68 1.37 -12.83 11.85
N ILE A 69 0.59 -13.55 11.05
CA ILE A 69 0.43 -13.33 9.62
C ILE A 69 -1.03 -12.99 9.38
N LEU A 70 -1.26 -11.86 8.73
CA LEU A 70 -2.57 -11.37 8.36
C LEU A 70 -2.65 -11.36 6.83
N TYR A 71 -3.71 -11.93 6.30
CA TYR A 71 -4.01 -12.00 4.88
C TYR A 71 -5.24 -11.16 4.57
N TYR A 72 -5.14 -10.37 3.51
CA TYR A 72 -6.21 -9.58 2.94
C TYR A 72 -6.55 -10.17 1.58
N ASN A 73 -7.80 -10.60 1.41
CA ASN A 73 -8.33 -11.08 0.15
C ASN A 73 -9.67 -10.39 -0.11
N ASP A 74 -9.71 -9.54 -1.14
CA ASP A 74 -10.86 -8.69 -1.47
C ASP A 74 -11.47 -7.94 -0.26
N GLY A 75 -10.60 -7.41 0.61
CA GLY A 75 -10.98 -6.64 1.80
C GLY A 75 -11.39 -7.49 3.01
N VAL A 76 -11.42 -8.82 2.86
CA VAL A 76 -11.62 -9.75 3.98
C VAL A 76 -10.28 -10.03 4.63
N GLU A 77 -10.22 -9.77 5.94
CA GLU A 77 -9.04 -10.01 6.76
C GLU A 77 -9.14 -11.38 7.42
N THR A 78 -8.07 -12.15 7.32
CA THR A 78 -7.89 -13.46 7.97
C THR A 78 -6.48 -13.52 8.55
N SER A 79 -6.24 -14.44 9.49
CA SER A 79 -4.93 -14.59 10.10
C SER A 79 -4.57 -16.04 10.34
N ASN A 80 -3.29 -16.30 10.58
CA ASN A 80 -2.80 -17.63 10.96
C ASN A 80 -3.21 -18.05 12.38
N ILE A 81 -3.67 -17.10 13.22
CA ILE A 81 -4.11 -17.36 14.60
C ILE A 81 -5.57 -16.93 14.72
N GLU A 82 -6.46 -17.88 14.98
CA GLU A 82 -7.90 -17.63 15.06
C GLU A 82 -8.23 -16.51 16.05
N GLY A 83 -9.02 -15.53 15.61
CA GLY A 83 -9.44 -14.38 16.41
C GLY A 83 -8.47 -13.21 16.41
N GLU A 84 -7.30 -13.33 15.80
CA GLU A 84 -6.34 -12.22 15.70
C GLU A 84 -6.58 -11.36 14.45
N TYR A 85 -6.72 -10.05 14.65
CA TYR A 85 -6.92 -9.05 13.61
C TYR A 85 -6.27 -7.71 14.00
N LEU A 86 -6.12 -6.81 13.03
CA LEU A 86 -5.66 -5.44 13.23
C LEU A 86 -6.83 -4.48 13.26
N GLU A 87 -6.92 -3.70 14.34
CA GLU A 87 -7.83 -2.56 14.44
C GLU A 87 -7.17 -1.32 13.82
N TYR A 88 -7.49 -1.03 12.56
CA TYR A 88 -6.94 0.15 11.88
C TYR A 88 -8.02 1.18 11.58
N GLU A 89 -7.59 2.44 11.66
CA GLU A 89 -8.34 3.58 11.18
C GLU A 89 -7.99 3.81 9.70
N GLY A 90 -8.97 3.74 8.81
CA GLY A 90 -8.80 4.04 7.38
C GLY A 90 -9.39 2.98 6.44
N GLU A 91 -9.07 3.10 5.16
CA GLU A 91 -9.52 2.14 4.14
C GLU A 91 -8.76 0.82 4.26
N LYS A 92 -9.53 -0.27 4.17
CA LYS A 92 -9.00 -1.62 4.19
C LYS A 92 -8.15 -1.87 2.94
N PRO A 93 -6.97 -2.50 3.05
CA PRO A 93 -6.33 -3.06 1.88
C PRO A 93 -7.28 -4.05 1.20
N ASN A 94 -7.35 -4.00 -0.13
CA ASN A 94 -8.10 -4.99 -0.88
C ASN A 94 -7.39 -6.34 -0.79
N ASN A 95 -6.09 -6.36 -1.07
CA ASN A 95 -5.31 -7.59 -1.15
C ASN A 95 -3.95 -7.43 -0.48
N GLY A 96 -3.31 -8.56 -0.19
CA GLY A 96 -1.94 -8.62 0.30
C GLY A 96 -1.85 -9.19 1.71
N TYR A 97 -0.72 -8.96 2.37
CA TYR A 97 -0.44 -9.59 3.64
C TYR A 97 0.51 -8.74 4.51
N VAL A 98 0.35 -8.89 5.82
CA VAL A 98 1.18 -8.27 6.85
C VAL A 98 1.76 -9.37 7.71
N VAL A 99 3.06 -9.31 7.96
CA VAL A 99 3.80 -10.30 8.75
C VAL A 99 4.48 -9.59 9.91
N ILE A 100 4.15 -10.00 11.13
CA ILE A 100 4.82 -9.62 12.36
C ILE A 100 5.65 -10.82 12.81
N ASN A 101 6.97 -10.67 12.89
CA ASN A 101 7.84 -11.74 13.37
C ASN A 101 7.87 -11.79 14.91
N GLU A 102 8.52 -12.82 15.46
CA GLU A 102 8.64 -13.03 16.91
C GLU A 102 9.45 -11.93 17.63
N GLU A 103 10.21 -11.12 16.88
CA GLU A 103 10.98 -9.99 17.40
C GLU A 103 10.19 -8.66 17.35
N GLY A 104 8.94 -8.68 16.87
CA GLY A 104 8.11 -7.48 16.70
C GLY A 104 8.44 -6.63 15.47
N LYS A 105 9.31 -7.11 14.57
CA LYS A 105 9.55 -6.46 13.27
C LYS A 105 8.39 -6.76 12.33
N ILE A 106 8.07 -5.77 11.50
CA ILE A 106 6.92 -5.82 10.59
C ILE A 106 7.40 -5.71 9.14
N ALA A 107 6.91 -6.62 8.31
CA ALA A 107 7.04 -6.59 6.87
C ALA A 107 5.65 -6.76 6.26
N PHE A 108 5.39 -6.11 5.12
CA PHE A 108 4.10 -6.21 4.48
C PHE A 108 4.17 -5.86 2.99
N ALA A 109 3.22 -6.41 2.25
CA ALA A 109 2.89 -5.98 0.91
C ALA A 109 1.38 -5.94 0.80
N ILE A 110 0.82 -4.74 0.60
CA ILE A 110 -0.62 -4.49 0.58
C ILE A 110 -1.01 -3.74 -0.69
N HIS A 111 -2.22 -4.00 -1.19
CA HIS A 111 -2.72 -3.50 -2.46
C HIS A 111 -4.13 -2.93 -2.33
N ASP A 112 -4.40 -1.77 -2.94
CA ASP A 112 -5.71 -1.06 -2.94
C ASP A 112 -6.48 -1.18 -4.26
N GLY A 113 -6.05 -2.07 -5.15
CA GLY A 113 -6.55 -2.20 -6.52
C GLY A 113 -5.72 -1.46 -7.56
N LYS A 114 -4.87 -0.49 -7.19
CA LYS A 114 -4.02 0.28 -8.11
C LYS A 114 -2.57 0.39 -7.67
N TYR A 115 -2.35 0.68 -6.40
CA TYR A 115 -1.05 0.86 -5.78
C TYR A 115 -0.71 -0.33 -4.89
N CYS A 116 0.57 -0.62 -4.86
CA CYS A 116 1.19 -1.62 -4.00
C CYS A 116 2.11 -0.90 -3.02
N ALA A 117 1.84 -1.03 -1.72
CA ALA A 117 2.67 -0.51 -0.64
C ALA A 117 3.44 -1.67 0.00
N GLN A 118 4.76 -1.55 0.02
CA GLN A 118 5.68 -2.63 0.33
C GLN A 118 6.72 -2.15 1.35
N LYS A 119 7.07 -3.05 2.27
CA LYS A 119 8.12 -2.83 3.27
C LYS A 119 8.69 -4.18 3.73
N SER A 120 10.02 -4.36 3.70
CA SER A 120 10.70 -5.49 4.34
C SER A 120 11.00 -5.23 5.82
N TYR A 121 11.46 -6.24 6.55
CA TYR A 121 11.81 -6.05 7.97
C TYR A 121 12.94 -5.05 8.21
N TYR A 122 13.84 -4.90 7.23
CA TYR A 122 15.07 -4.12 7.37
C TYR A 122 14.93 -2.73 6.76
N GLN A 123 13.90 -2.51 5.95
CA GLN A 123 13.53 -1.19 5.45
C GLN A 123 12.79 -0.41 6.55
N SER A 124 13.21 0.83 6.79
CA SER A 124 12.55 1.74 7.72
C SER A 124 11.28 2.38 7.13
N GLU A 125 11.28 2.59 5.82
CA GLU A 125 10.24 3.30 5.07
C GLU A 125 9.37 2.38 4.23
N VAL A 126 8.14 2.83 3.99
CA VAL A 126 7.19 2.18 3.08
C VAL A 126 7.40 2.69 1.66
N THR A 127 7.57 1.77 0.72
CA THR A 127 7.67 2.06 -0.71
C THR A 127 6.31 1.84 -1.38
N VAL A 128 5.82 2.83 -2.12
CA VAL A 128 4.57 2.71 -2.88
C VAL A 128 4.84 2.78 -4.38
N SER A 129 4.34 1.79 -5.11
CA SER A 129 4.52 1.66 -6.56
C SER A 129 3.22 1.23 -7.23
N THR A 130 3.10 1.46 -8.54
CA THR A 130 1.96 0.99 -9.34
C THR A 130 2.31 -0.40 -9.87
N LYS A 131 1.69 -1.44 -9.32
CA LYS A 131 1.92 -2.84 -9.67
C LYS A 131 0.58 -3.58 -9.72
N SER A 132 0.51 -4.67 -10.50
CA SER A 132 -0.61 -5.61 -10.39
C SER A 132 -0.59 -6.31 -9.03
N ILE A 133 -1.74 -6.86 -8.64
CA ILE A 133 -1.87 -7.64 -7.39
C ILE A 133 -0.84 -8.77 -7.35
N ASP A 134 -0.69 -9.50 -8.46
CA ASP A 134 0.25 -10.64 -8.58
C ASP A 134 1.73 -10.28 -8.46
N ASN A 135 2.09 -8.99 -8.55
CA ASN A 135 3.47 -8.51 -8.43
C ASN A 135 3.67 -7.70 -7.13
N CYS A 136 2.70 -7.73 -6.23
CA CYS A 136 2.70 -6.96 -4.99
C CYS A 136 3.18 -7.79 -3.81
N ASP A 137 4.47 -8.09 -3.76
CA ASP A 137 5.09 -8.92 -2.72
C ASP A 137 6.09 -8.17 -1.84
N ILE A 138 6.41 -8.71 -0.67
CA ILE A 138 7.45 -8.10 0.18
C ILE A 138 8.78 -8.12 -0.59
N PRO A 139 9.49 -6.98 -0.71
CA PRO A 139 10.74 -6.92 -1.44
C PRO A 139 11.76 -7.82 -0.75
N PHE A 140 12.19 -8.84 -1.47
CA PHE A 140 13.23 -9.74 -1.03
C PHE A 140 14.60 -9.08 -1.26
N GLU A 141 15.39 -8.96 -0.18
CA GLU A 141 16.79 -8.56 -0.27
C GLU A 141 17.66 -9.75 0.17
N CYS A 142 18.67 -10.07 -0.63
CA CYS A 142 19.61 -11.15 -0.34
C CYS A 142 20.34 -10.92 0.99
N GLY A 143 20.48 -11.96 1.82
CA GLY A 143 21.01 -11.83 3.17
C GLY A 143 19.93 -11.62 4.24
N GLN A 144 18.67 -11.48 3.84
CA GLN A 144 17.51 -11.53 4.73
C GLN A 144 16.97 -12.95 4.82
N VAL A 145 16.16 -13.20 5.84
CA VAL A 145 15.37 -14.44 5.91
C VAL A 145 14.28 -14.36 4.84
N PHE A 146 14.26 -15.32 3.91
CA PHE A 146 13.13 -15.52 3.00
C PHE A 146 11.99 -16.17 3.78
N ILE A 147 10.81 -15.57 3.73
CA ILE A 147 9.61 -16.16 4.32
C ILE A 147 8.79 -16.75 3.18
N ASP A 148 8.56 -18.06 3.23
CA ASP A 148 7.59 -18.67 2.34
C ASP A 148 6.19 -18.33 2.85
N VAL A 149 5.44 -17.59 2.04
CA VAL A 149 4.09 -17.10 2.40
C VAL A 149 3.05 -18.21 2.47
N ARG A 150 3.35 -19.42 1.97
CA ARG A 150 2.41 -20.54 1.91
C ARG A 150 2.38 -21.33 3.21
N ASP A 151 3.54 -21.48 3.86
CA ASP A 151 3.70 -22.25 5.09
C ASP A 151 4.20 -21.41 6.28
N GLY A 152 4.67 -20.19 6.02
CA GLY A 152 5.22 -19.30 7.04
C GLY A 152 6.63 -19.69 7.49
N GLU A 153 7.32 -20.60 6.79
CA GLU A 153 8.68 -21.03 7.13
C GLU A 153 9.72 -19.96 6.76
N GLU A 154 10.81 -19.96 7.52
CA GLU A 154 11.87 -18.95 7.46
C GLU A 154 13.20 -19.58 6.99
N TYR A 155 13.65 -19.17 5.82
CA TYR A 155 14.88 -19.66 5.21
C TYR A 155 15.95 -18.58 5.26
N LYS A 156 17.11 -18.87 5.86
CA LYS A 156 18.23 -17.93 5.78
C LYS A 156 18.67 -17.85 4.33
N THR A 157 18.97 -16.65 3.86
CA THR A 157 19.53 -16.49 2.51
C THR A 157 20.92 -15.92 2.57
N VAL A 158 21.76 -16.35 1.62
CA VAL A 158 23.12 -15.85 1.45
C VAL A 158 23.28 -15.47 -0.02
N GLN A 159 23.98 -14.37 -0.25
CA GLN A 159 24.38 -13.99 -1.58
C GLN A 159 25.68 -14.71 -1.94
N ILE A 160 25.66 -15.46 -3.04
CA ILE A 160 26.86 -16.02 -3.67
C ILE A 160 26.87 -15.50 -5.10
N ASP A 161 27.89 -14.70 -5.42
CA ASP A 161 28.00 -13.94 -6.66
C ASP A 161 26.77 -13.02 -6.88
N ASP A 162 26.10 -13.12 -8.03
CA ASP A 162 24.90 -12.35 -8.39
C ASP A 162 23.59 -13.12 -8.08
N GLN A 163 23.65 -14.21 -7.32
CA GLN A 163 22.50 -15.06 -7.00
C GLN A 163 22.26 -15.22 -5.50
N CYS A 164 20.98 -15.35 -5.13
CA CYS A 164 20.55 -15.63 -3.77
C CYS A 164 20.29 -17.11 -3.57
N TRP A 165 20.92 -17.67 -2.54
CA TRP A 165 20.81 -19.07 -2.16
C TRP A 165 20.18 -19.18 -0.78
N MET A 166 19.37 -20.21 -0.58
CA MET A 166 18.89 -20.60 0.76
C MET A 166 20.01 -21.36 1.48
N ALA A 167 20.22 -21.10 2.77
CA ALA A 167 21.23 -21.72 3.62
C ALA A 167 20.66 -22.29 4.91
#